data_AF-A0A0F9FUE5-F1
#
_entry.id   AF-A0A0F9FUE5-F1
#
_cell.length_a   1.000
_cell.length_b   1.000
_cell.length_c   1.000
_cell.angle_alpha   90.00
_cell.angle_beta   90.00
_cell.angle_gamma   90.00
#
_symmetry.space_group_name_H-M   'P 1'
#
loop_
_entity.id
_entity.type
_entity.pdbx_description
1 polymer ?
#
loop_
_entity_poly.entity_id
_entity_poly.type
_entity_poly.pdbx_seq_one_letter_code
_entity_poly.pdbx_strand_id
1 'polypeptide(L)'
;MEYIYGELGNNLELKKFLFDMDGPFCVYCYTEFETHADLTLDHIIPKTLGGSNEDFNLVLACANCNRNKGGKNEIKLINFLLQVRRNRELAHVTHETIPSRVLAKLPKYLKDAYEI
;
A
#
# COMPACT_ATOMS: atom_id res chain seq x y z
N MET A 1 -14.04 -13.54 -13.68
CA MET A 1 -12.76 -13.46 -14.42
C MET A 1 -11.65 -13.71 -13.42
N GLU A 2 -10.83 -14.73 -13.65
CA GLU A 2 -9.66 -15.02 -12.81
C GLU A 2 -8.62 -13.94 -13.02
N TYR A 3 -8.20 -13.30 -11.93
CA TYR A 3 -7.12 -12.32 -11.92
C TYR A 3 -5.79 -13.10 -11.97
N ILE A 4 -5.16 -13.13 -13.13
CA ILE A 4 -3.89 -13.81 -13.35
C ILE A 4 -2.78 -12.88 -12.85
N TYR A 5 -2.13 -13.25 -11.75
CA TYR A 5 -1.02 -12.50 -11.16
C TYR A 5 0.13 -12.35 -12.18
N GLY A 6 0.42 -11.11 -12.58
CA GLY A 6 1.49 -10.75 -13.52
C GLY A 6 1.38 -9.29 -13.92
N GLU A 7 2.51 -8.64 -14.22
CA GLU A 7 2.64 -7.23 -14.63
C GLU A 7 1.40 -6.72 -15.40
N LEU A 8 0.53 -5.97 -14.73
CA LEU A 8 -0.51 -5.19 -15.41
C LEU A 8 0.19 -4.30 -16.45
N GLY A 9 -0.35 -4.29 -17.67
CA GLY A 9 0.38 -3.94 -18.90
C GLY A 9 0.94 -2.51 -18.98
N ASN A 10 0.57 -1.61 -18.06
CA ASN A 10 1.19 -0.30 -17.89
C ASN A 10 0.95 0.31 -16.49
N ASN A 11 1.73 1.34 -16.14
CA ASN A 11 1.64 2.05 -14.86
C ASN A 11 0.26 2.69 -14.59
N LEU A 12 -0.50 3.06 -15.63
CA LEU A 12 -1.82 3.67 -15.45
C LEU A 12 -2.83 2.63 -14.96
N GLU A 13 -2.82 1.44 -15.56
CA GLU A 13 -3.65 0.31 -15.13
C GLU A 13 -3.29 -0.13 -13.72
N LEU A 14 -2.00 -0.22 -13.38
CA LEU A 14 -1.54 -0.50 -12.01
C LEU A 14 -2.06 0.52 -11.02
N LYS A 15 -1.95 1.82 -11.33
CA LYS A 15 -2.44 2.88 -10.43
C LYS A 15 -3.94 2.79 -10.23
N LYS A 16 -4.72 2.58 -11.29
CA LYS A 16 -6.17 2.41 -11.19
C LYS A 16 -6.54 1.20 -10.35
N PHE A 17 -5.93 0.06 -10.65
CA PHE A 17 -6.15 -1.17 -9.90
C PHE A 17 -5.84 -1.01 -8.41
N LEU A 18 -4.69 -0.46 -8.05
CA LEU A 18 -4.34 -0.22 -6.65
C LEU A 18 -5.24 0.84 -6.00
N PHE A 19 -5.73 1.83 -6.76
CA PHE A 19 -6.62 2.86 -6.22
C PHE A 19 -7.99 2.26 -5.87
N ASP A 20 -8.51 1.39 -6.73
CA ASP A 20 -9.78 0.70 -6.51
C ASP A 20 -9.66 -0.36 -5.40
N MET A 21 -8.52 -1.04 -5.31
CA MET A 21 -8.30 -2.14 -4.37
C MET A 21 -7.82 -1.70 -2.99
N ASP A 22 -6.80 -0.85 -2.95
CA ASP A 22 -6.15 -0.44 -1.70
C ASP A 22 -6.83 0.82 -1.14
N GLY A 23 -7.43 1.62 -2.02
CA GLY A 23 -8.19 2.81 -1.72
C GLY A 23 -7.46 4.12 -2.10
N PRO A 24 -8.16 5.25 -1.97
CA PRO A 24 -7.74 6.52 -2.56
C PRO A 24 -6.74 7.30 -1.70
N PHE A 25 -5.72 6.67 -1.10
CA PHE A 25 -4.81 7.35 -0.18
C PHE A 25 -3.34 7.00 -0.38
N CYS A 26 -2.47 7.87 0.10
CA CYS A 26 -1.04 7.60 0.18
C CYS A 26 -0.75 6.62 1.32
N VAL A 27 -0.06 5.51 1.02
CA VAL A 27 0.30 4.46 1.98
C VAL A 27 1.15 4.96 3.16
N TYR A 28 1.87 6.07 3.00
CA TYR A 28 2.81 6.59 3.99
C TYR A 28 2.21 7.64 4.92
N CYS A 29 1.49 8.62 4.35
CA CYS A 29 0.91 9.74 5.11
C CYS A 29 -0.59 9.60 5.34
N TYR A 30 -1.24 8.63 4.69
CA TYR A 30 -2.67 8.34 4.78
C TYR A 30 -3.57 9.50 4.33
N THR A 31 -3.01 10.50 3.66
CA THR A 31 -3.79 11.55 2.99
C THR A 31 -4.61 10.91 1.89
N GLU A 32 -5.91 11.20 1.88
CA GLU A 32 -6.86 10.82 0.84
C GLU A 32 -6.75 11.75 -0.36
N PHE A 33 -6.98 11.22 -1.56
CA PHE A 33 -6.87 11.89 -2.85
C PHE A 33 -8.11 11.57 -3.67
N GLU A 34 -8.69 12.58 -4.33
CA GLU A 34 -9.88 12.40 -5.15
C GLU A 34 -9.63 11.52 -6.38
N THR A 35 -8.39 11.54 -6.89
CA THR A 35 -8.04 10.84 -8.12
C THR A 35 -6.73 10.07 -7.99
N HIS A 36 -6.62 8.96 -8.72
CA HIS A 36 -5.37 8.23 -8.85
C HIS A 36 -4.28 9.05 -9.56
N ALA A 37 -4.62 10.13 -10.29
CA ALA A 37 -3.65 10.90 -11.07
C ALA A 37 -2.61 11.56 -10.17
N ASP A 38 -3.02 12.00 -8.99
CA ASP A 38 -2.18 12.71 -8.00
C ASP A 38 -1.27 11.80 -7.18
N LEU A 39 -1.47 10.49 -7.28
CA LEU A 39 -0.65 9.47 -6.63
C LEU A 39 0.47 9.00 -7.56
N THR A 40 1.44 8.28 -7.01
CA THR A 40 2.54 7.65 -7.74
C THR A 40 2.62 6.19 -7.33
N LEU A 41 3.20 5.36 -8.19
CA LEU A 41 3.60 4.01 -7.81
C LEU A 41 4.94 4.09 -7.10
N ASP A 42 5.04 3.48 -5.92
CA ASP A 42 6.30 3.29 -5.23
C ASP A 42 6.57 1.80 -5.02
N HIS A 43 7.83 1.42 -5.14
CA HIS A 43 8.31 0.07 -4.91
C HIS A 43 8.58 -0.13 -3.42
N ILE A 44 7.98 -1.17 -2.84
CA ILE A 44 8.21 -1.58 -1.45
C ILE A 44 9.66 -2.02 -1.27
N ILE A 45 10.07 -2.95 -2.13
CA ILE A 45 11.45 -3.34 -2.34
C ILE A 45 11.97 -2.51 -3.51
N PRO A 46 12.92 -1.59 -3.31
CA PRO A 46 13.48 -0.78 -4.39
C PRO A 46 14.02 -1.64 -5.55
N LYS A 47 13.91 -1.13 -6.78
CA LYS A 47 14.51 -1.80 -7.97
C LYS A 47 16.00 -2.07 -7.83
N THR A 48 16.74 -1.17 -7.18
CA THR A 48 18.18 -1.32 -6.91
C THR A 48 18.50 -2.51 -5.99
N LEU A 49 17.51 -3.00 -5.24
CA LEU A 49 17.59 -4.18 -4.39
C LEU A 49 16.88 -5.39 -5.01
N GLY A 50 16.54 -5.33 -6.31
CA GLY A 50 15.91 -6.44 -7.04
C GLY A 50 14.39 -6.52 -6.92
N GLY A 51 13.71 -5.46 -6.46
CA GLY A 51 12.24 -5.45 -6.41
C GLY A 51 11.58 -5.50 -7.78
N SER A 52 10.49 -6.27 -7.89
CA SER A 52 9.69 -6.46 -9.12
C SER A 52 8.73 -5.29 -9.39
N ASN A 53 8.18 -5.20 -10.60
CA ASN A 53 7.04 -4.31 -10.91
C ASN A 53 5.68 -4.98 -10.68
N GLU A 54 5.68 -6.13 -10.01
CA GLU A 54 4.45 -6.85 -9.70
C GLU A 54 3.62 -6.04 -8.73
N ASP A 55 2.30 -6.19 -8.83
CA ASP A 55 1.32 -5.47 -8.02
C ASP A 55 1.58 -5.60 -6.51
N PHE A 56 2.10 -6.75 -6.07
CA PHE A 56 2.44 -6.99 -4.67
C PHE A 56 3.65 -6.22 -4.17
N ASN A 57 4.51 -5.72 -5.07
CA ASN A 57 5.68 -4.91 -4.71
C ASN A 57 5.41 -3.41 -4.91
N LEU A 58 4.20 -3.04 -5.34
CA LEU A 58 3.81 -1.68 -5.65
C LEU A 58 2.72 -1.18 -4.70
N VAL A 59 2.82 0.10 -4.35
CA VAL A 59 1.84 0.81 -3.52
C VAL A 59 1.60 2.21 -4.06
N LEU A 60 0.45 2.80 -3.70
CA LEU A 60 0.16 4.19 -3.98
C LEU A 60 0.80 5.12 -2.95
N ALA A 61 1.54 6.11 -3.43
CA ALA A 61 2.19 7.11 -2.60
C ALA A 61 2.07 8.51 -3.22
N CYS A 62 1.88 9.55 -2.40
CA CYS A 62 1.98 10.91 -2.90
C CYS A 62 3.42 11.24 -3.29
N ALA A 63 3.60 12.19 -4.22
CA ALA A 63 4.93 12.54 -4.74
C ALA A 63 5.92 12.95 -3.64
N ASN A 64 5.45 13.62 -2.58
CA ASN A 64 6.29 14.05 -1.46
C ASN A 64 6.79 12.86 -0.63
N CYS A 65 5.89 11.94 -0.27
CA CYS A 65 6.26 10.75 0.51
C CYS A 65 7.14 9.79 -0.28
N ASN A 66 6.81 9.54 -1.55
CA ASN A 66 7.62 8.70 -2.44
C ASN A 66 9.06 9.25 -2.54
N ARG A 67 9.20 10.57 -2.78
CA ARG A 67 10.51 11.24 -2.80
C ARG A 67 11.26 11.11 -1.47
N ASN A 68 10.57 11.27 -0.34
CA ASN A 68 11.20 11.21 1.00
C ASN A 68 11.61 9.79 1.40
N LYS A 69 10.86 8.76 0.97
CA LYS A 69 11.28 7.37 1.12
C LYS A 69 12.54 7.10 0.31
N GLY A 70 12.55 7.52 -0.96
CA GLY A 70 13.65 7.25 -1.87
C GLY A 70 13.93 5.75 -1.98
N GLY A 71 15.21 5.36 -1.91
CA GLY A 71 15.65 3.96 -1.98
C GLY A 71 15.57 3.18 -0.65
N LYS A 72 14.90 3.70 0.38
CA LYS A 72 14.78 2.98 1.66
C LYS A 72 13.86 1.78 1.52
N ASN A 73 14.26 0.68 2.14
CA ASN A 73 13.45 -0.52 2.25
C ASN A 73 12.48 -0.36 3.44
N GLU A 74 11.19 -0.24 3.15
CA GLU A 74 10.11 -0.07 4.14
C GLU A 74 9.24 -1.35 4.30
N ILE A 75 9.81 -2.53 3.98
CA ILE A 75 9.13 -3.83 4.01
C ILE A 75 8.35 -4.07 5.31
N LYS A 76 8.79 -3.60 6.48
CA LYS A 76 8.09 -3.86 7.75
C LYS A 76 6.71 -3.20 7.83
N LEU A 77 6.61 -1.92 7.45
CA LEU A 77 5.34 -1.19 7.47
C LEU A 77 4.44 -1.63 6.30
N ILE A 78 5.04 -1.93 5.16
CA ILE A 78 4.25 -2.24 3.97
C ILE A 78 3.84 -3.71 3.92
N ASN A 79 4.63 -4.65 4.45
CA ASN A 79 4.16 -6.03 4.67
C ASN A 79 2.96 -6.08 5.59
N PHE A 80 2.86 -5.17 6.58
CA PHE A 80 1.68 -5.06 7.41
C PHE A 80 0.46 -4.63 6.56
N LEU A 81 0.59 -3.57 5.76
CA LEU A 81 -0.49 -3.06 4.90
C LEU A 81 -0.86 -4.01 3.75
N LEU A 82 0.08 -4.81 3.24
CA LEU A 82 -0.17 -5.86 2.25
C LEU A 82 -0.79 -7.13 2.84
N GLN A 83 -0.47 -7.46 4.10
CA GLN A 83 -1.15 -8.56 4.81
C GLN A 83 -2.62 -8.24 5.02
N VAL A 84 -2.93 -6.97 5.33
CA VAL A 84 -4.29 -6.41 5.30
C VAL A 84 -4.92 -6.54 3.90
N ARG A 85 -4.20 -6.15 2.84
CA ARG A 85 -4.65 -6.19 1.42
C ARG A 85 -5.07 -7.59 0.93
N ARG A 86 -4.46 -8.67 1.43
CA ARG A 86 -4.63 -10.02 0.85
C ARG A 86 -5.49 -10.99 1.64
N ASN A 87 -5.98 -10.60 2.82
CA ASN A 87 -7.01 -11.32 3.58
C ASN A 87 -6.82 -12.84 3.61
N ARG A 88 -5.58 -13.34 3.77
CA ARG A 88 -5.36 -14.79 3.78
C ARG A 88 -5.58 -15.41 5.16
N GLU A 89 -5.13 -14.79 6.25
CA GLU A 89 -5.54 -15.14 7.63
C GLU A 89 -5.27 -13.94 8.56
N LEU A 90 -6.25 -13.04 8.75
CA LEU A 90 -6.16 -11.93 9.71
C LEU A 90 -6.39 -12.35 11.18
N ALA A 91 -6.50 -13.64 11.46
CA ALA A 91 -6.86 -14.17 12.78
C ALA A 91 -5.85 -13.84 13.91
N HIS A 92 -4.71 -13.23 13.60
CA HIS A 92 -3.63 -12.96 14.56
C HIS A 92 -3.11 -11.51 14.59
N VAL A 93 -3.73 -10.57 13.86
CA VAL A 93 -3.33 -9.16 13.92
C VAL A 93 -4.10 -8.48 15.05
N THR A 94 -3.46 -8.27 16.19
CA THR A 94 -4.01 -7.55 17.36
C THR A 94 -3.37 -6.17 17.53
N HIS A 95 -4.00 -5.29 18.32
CA HIS A 95 -3.47 -3.97 18.70
C HIS A 95 -2.03 -3.97 19.26
N GLU A 96 -1.53 -5.12 19.73
CA GLU A 96 -0.18 -5.27 20.30
C GLU A 96 0.93 -5.30 19.24
N THR A 97 0.59 -5.60 17.98
CA THR A 97 1.57 -5.68 16.87
C THR A 97 1.68 -4.41 16.04
N ILE A 98 0.76 -3.45 16.22
CA ILE A 98 0.71 -2.20 15.45
C ILE A 98 1.04 -1.03 16.38
N PRO A 99 2.16 -0.31 16.15
CA PRO A 99 2.51 0.84 17.00
C PRO A 99 1.36 1.86 17.04
N SER A 100 1.02 2.39 18.23
CA SER A 100 -0.12 3.33 18.39
C SER A 100 -0.03 4.57 17.50
N ARG A 101 1.18 5.01 17.16
CA ARG A 101 1.44 6.10 16.20
C ARG A 101 1.00 5.80 14.76
N VAL A 102 0.90 4.52 14.40
CA VAL A 102 0.40 4.03 13.11
C VAL A 102 -1.12 3.94 13.19
N LEU A 103 -1.66 3.31 14.24
CA LEU A 103 -3.11 3.23 14.48
C LEU A 103 -3.79 4.61 14.43
N ALA A 104 -3.22 5.60 15.10
CA ALA A 104 -3.74 6.96 15.10
C ALA A 104 -3.91 7.55 13.68
N LYS A 105 -3.03 7.15 12.75
CA LYS A 105 -2.97 7.66 11.38
C LYS A 105 -3.72 6.80 10.37
N LEU A 106 -4.26 5.64 10.77
CA LEU A 106 -5.00 4.80 9.86
C LEU A 106 -6.26 5.52 9.35
N PRO A 107 -6.57 5.41 8.04
CA PRO A 107 -7.84 5.81 7.46
C PRO A 107 -9.02 5.18 8.21
N LYS A 108 -10.15 5.90 8.26
CA LYS A 108 -11.37 5.47 8.95
C LYS A 108 -11.83 4.08 8.49
N TYR A 109 -11.81 3.80 7.19
CA TYR A 109 -12.28 2.52 6.68
C TYR A 109 -11.42 1.32 7.14
N LEU A 110 -10.12 1.52 7.40
CA LEU A 110 -9.26 0.48 7.99
C LEU A 110 -9.55 0.32 9.48
N LYS A 111 -9.75 1.42 10.21
CA LYS A 111 -10.18 1.36 11.62
C LYS A 111 -11.48 0.57 11.77
N ASP A 112 -12.46 0.89 10.91
CA ASP A 112 -13.76 0.23 10.86
C ASP A 112 -13.63 -1.27 10.47
N ALA A 113 -12.76 -1.60 9.50
CA ALA A 113 -12.55 -2.99 9.05
C ALA A 113 -11.86 -3.90 10.08
N TYR A 114 -11.13 -3.32 11.03
CA TYR A 114 -10.33 -4.04 12.02
C TYR A 114 -10.84 -3.88 13.47
N GLU A 115 -11.97 -3.20 13.68
CA GLU A 115 -12.53 -2.88 15.01
C GLU A 115 -11.54 -2.13 15.93
N ILE A 116 -10.70 -1.25 15.35
CA ILE A 116 -9.64 -0.47 16.03
C ILE A 116 -10.04 0.98 16.27
#